data_AF-A0A812UW72-F1
#
_entry.id   AF-A0A812UW72-F1
#
_cell.length_a   1.000
_cell.length_b   1.000
_cell.length_c   1.000
_cell.angle_alpha   90.00
_cell.angle_beta   90.00
_cell.angle_gamma   90.00
#
_symmetry.space_group_name_H-M   'P 1'
#
loop_
_entity.id
_entity.type
_entity.pdbx_description
1 polymer ?
#
loop_
_entity_poly.entity_id
_entity_poly.type
_entity_poly.pdbx_seq_one_letter_code
_entity_poly.pdbx_strand_id
1 'polypeptide(L)'
;MQQFISLAMHSFIASGVFSPRSVNIEASELRELALLAIKAELFQFYKNLRSTDQRWREKGSEVWNLTMAIGMIGNEDTYNLSAKAAESHGLLRFVLWLLHKYADEFAKQPDELARKFALLTACTEAAHAMDELLELEFRQFTRQHCQALLQLYLRFLTLYLKAGGVWRPKCHLLVHMIQRALHRGNPRLYSTYRDESLNGVIAKIARSAHRSTWSNVIHWKCNFLQQKKLECSSE
;
A
#
# COMPACT_ATOMS: atom_id res chain seq x y z
N MET A 1 0.41 -2.93 2.49
CA MET A 1 -0.45 -1.74 2.27
C MET A 1 -1.28 -1.83 1.00
N GLN A 2 -0.69 -1.98 -0.18
CA GLN A 2 -1.42 -2.07 -1.46
C GLN A 2 -2.58 -3.09 -1.49
N GLN A 3 -2.33 -4.33 -1.04
CA GLN A 3 -3.38 -5.37 -0.98
C GLN A 3 -4.48 -5.05 0.03
N PHE A 4 -4.12 -4.35 1.12
CA PHE A 4 -5.07 -3.90 2.11
C PHE A 4 -6.00 -2.82 1.55
N ILE A 5 -5.44 -1.83 0.84
CA ILE A 5 -6.21 -0.78 0.16
C ILE A 5 -7.16 -1.43 -0.86
N SER A 6 -6.69 -2.39 -1.67
CA SER A 6 -7.53 -3.14 -2.60
C SER A 6 -8.66 -3.89 -1.88
N LEU A 7 -8.37 -4.61 -0.78
CA LEU A 7 -9.39 -5.30 0.02
C LEU A 7 -10.45 -4.33 0.57
N ALA A 8 -10.03 -3.17 1.07
CA ALA A 8 -10.94 -2.16 1.58
C ALA A 8 -11.86 -1.65 0.46
N MET A 9 -11.29 -1.27 -0.68
CA MET A 9 -12.06 -0.80 -1.85
C MET A 9 -13.06 -1.84 -2.36
N HIS A 10 -12.64 -3.10 -2.47
CA HIS A 10 -13.55 -4.20 -2.84
C HIS A 10 -14.68 -4.37 -1.84
N SER A 11 -14.40 -4.20 -0.53
CA SER A 11 -15.43 -4.28 0.50
C SER A 11 -16.43 -3.12 0.38
N PHE A 12 -16.00 -1.91 0.03
CA PHE A 12 -16.89 -0.79 -0.29
C PHE A 12 -17.78 -1.09 -1.50
N ILE A 13 -17.21 -1.62 -2.57
CA ILE A 13 -17.96 -1.93 -3.80
C ILE A 13 -19.00 -3.03 -3.53
N ALA A 14 -18.62 -4.08 -2.81
CA ALA A 14 -19.52 -5.18 -2.46
C ALA A 14 -20.64 -4.78 -1.47
N SER A 15 -20.44 -3.72 -0.69
CA SER A 15 -21.41 -3.30 0.33
C SER A 15 -22.70 -2.68 -0.21
N GLY A 16 -22.74 -2.29 -1.48
CA GLY A 16 -23.89 -1.64 -2.09
C GLY A 16 -24.18 -0.23 -1.56
N VAL A 17 -23.32 0.37 -0.72
CA VAL A 17 -23.51 1.73 -0.18
C VAL A 17 -23.58 2.78 -1.30
N PHE A 18 -22.88 2.55 -2.41
CA PHE A 18 -22.87 3.44 -3.58
C PHE A 18 -23.85 3.00 -4.67
N SER A 19 -24.58 1.90 -4.47
CA SER A 19 -25.47 1.34 -5.48
C SER A 19 -26.88 1.97 -5.39
N PRO A 20 -27.44 2.47 -6.49
CA PRO A 20 -28.83 2.93 -6.51
C PRO A 20 -29.77 1.74 -6.25
N ARG A 21 -30.82 1.95 -5.44
CA ARG A 21 -31.81 0.92 -5.06
C ARG A 21 -32.80 0.55 -6.19
N SER A 22 -32.44 0.78 -7.45
CA SER A 22 -33.32 0.51 -8.59
C SER A 22 -33.33 -0.97 -8.93
N VAL A 23 -34.54 -1.48 -9.13
CA VAL A 23 -34.83 -2.87 -9.54
C VAL A 23 -34.48 -2.99 -11.03
N ASN A 24 -33.58 -3.89 -11.40
CA ASN A 24 -33.12 -4.22 -12.78
C ASN A 24 -31.77 -3.63 -13.25
N ILE A 25 -30.77 -3.49 -12.38
CA ILE A 25 -29.38 -3.23 -12.81
C ILE A 25 -28.56 -4.53 -12.68
N GLU A 26 -27.77 -4.86 -13.70
CA GLU A 26 -26.88 -6.02 -13.66
C GLU A 26 -25.78 -5.85 -12.59
N ALA A 27 -25.30 -6.96 -12.02
CA ALA A 27 -24.26 -6.93 -10.98
C ALA A 27 -22.94 -6.30 -11.46
N SER A 28 -22.64 -6.39 -12.75
CA SER A 28 -21.52 -5.73 -13.43
C SER A 28 -21.67 -4.20 -13.41
N GLU A 29 -22.83 -3.69 -13.81
CA GLU A 29 -23.16 -2.27 -13.86
C GLU A 29 -23.18 -1.65 -12.46
N LEU A 30 -23.66 -2.37 -11.45
CA LEU A 30 -23.59 -1.92 -10.04
C LEU A 30 -22.16 -1.71 -9.56
N ARG A 31 -21.22 -2.59 -9.96
CA ARG A 31 -19.80 -2.44 -9.63
C ARG A 31 -19.18 -1.24 -10.32
N GLU A 32 -19.53 -0.98 -11.58
CA GLU A 32 -19.07 0.20 -12.32
C GLU A 32 -19.58 1.51 -11.72
N LEU A 33 -20.86 1.56 -11.33
CA LEU A 33 -21.45 2.72 -10.66
C LEU A 33 -20.79 2.99 -9.30
N ALA A 34 -20.58 1.94 -8.50
CA ALA A 34 -19.88 2.06 -7.22
C ALA A 34 -18.45 2.59 -7.41
N LEU A 35 -17.75 2.15 -8.46
CA LEU A 35 -16.43 2.69 -8.79
C LEU A 35 -16.49 4.17 -9.16
N LEU A 36 -17.43 4.56 -10.03
CA LEU A 36 -17.57 5.96 -10.44
C LEU A 36 -17.82 6.85 -9.22
N ALA A 37 -18.62 6.39 -8.26
CA ALA A 37 -18.84 7.07 -7.00
C ALA A 37 -17.55 7.18 -6.18
N ILE A 38 -16.80 6.08 -5.99
CA ILE A 38 -15.51 6.09 -5.29
C ILE A 38 -14.50 7.02 -5.98
N LYS A 39 -14.49 7.07 -7.31
CA LYS A 39 -13.61 7.97 -8.09
C LYS A 39 -14.01 9.43 -7.90
N ALA A 40 -15.29 9.75 -7.87
CA ALA A 40 -15.78 11.09 -7.57
C ALA A 40 -15.37 11.51 -6.14
N GLU A 41 -15.55 10.62 -5.18
CA GLU A 41 -15.13 10.81 -3.79
C GLU A 41 -13.61 11.01 -3.66
N LEU A 42 -12.80 10.26 -4.41
CA LEU A 42 -11.35 10.44 -4.45
C LEU A 42 -10.95 11.83 -4.95
N PHE A 43 -11.55 12.30 -6.04
CA PHE A 43 -11.23 13.63 -6.56
C PHE A 43 -11.69 14.74 -5.62
N GLN A 44 -12.84 14.54 -4.95
CA GLN A 44 -13.28 15.46 -3.92
C GLN A 44 -12.33 15.48 -2.72
N PHE A 45 -11.84 14.31 -2.29
CA PHE A 45 -10.83 14.19 -1.25
C PHE A 45 -9.54 14.94 -1.62
N TYR A 46 -9.01 14.76 -2.83
CA TYR A 46 -7.83 15.51 -3.29
C TYR A 46 -8.09 17.01 -3.43
N LYS A 47 -9.29 17.42 -3.82
CA LYS A 47 -9.67 18.84 -3.85
C LYS A 47 -9.64 19.44 -2.44
N ASN A 48 -10.19 18.73 -1.45
CA ASN A 48 -10.19 19.16 -0.06
C ASN A 48 -8.76 19.20 0.53
N LEU A 49 -7.93 18.20 0.23
CA LEU A 49 -6.52 18.19 0.66
C LEU A 49 -5.73 19.35 0.06
N ARG A 50 -5.93 19.66 -1.24
CA ARG A 50 -5.31 20.82 -1.89
C ARG A 50 -5.64 22.15 -1.22
N SER A 51 -6.84 22.29 -0.66
CA SER A 51 -7.25 23.52 0.02
C SER A 51 -6.83 23.58 1.49
N THR A 52 -6.66 22.44 2.16
CA THR A 52 -6.37 22.39 3.61
C THR A 52 -4.89 22.21 3.93
N ASP A 53 -4.16 21.45 3.12
CA ASP A 53 -2.75 21.14 3.38
C ASP A 53 -1.84 22.06 2.56
N GLN A 54 -1.19 23.01 3.25
CA GLN A 54 -0.26 23.96 2.65
C GLN A 54 0.98 23.26 2.05
N ARG A 55 1.36 22.08 2.58
CA ARG A 55 2.50 21.27 2.10
C ARG A 55 2.12 20.34 0.95
N TRP A 56 0.85 20.30 0.55
CA TRP A 56 0.39 19.48 -0.57
C TRP A 56 1.12 19.80 -1.88
N ARG A 57 1.47 21.07 -2.11
CA ARG A 57 2.22 21.49 -3.31
C ARG A 57 3.62 20.86 -3.42
N GLU A 58 4.21 20.44 -2.30
CA GLU A 58 5.56 19.89 -2.25
C GLU A 58 5.58 18.36 -2.17
N LYS A 59 4.63 17.76 -1.44
CA LYS A 59 4.63 16.32 -1.12
C LYS A 59 3.34 15.58 -1.52
N GLY A 60 2.38 16.26 -2.14
CA GLY A 60 1.12 15.65 -2.59
C GLY A 60 1.35 14.61 -3.68
N SER A 61 0.74 13.44 -3.52
CA SER A 61 0.72 12.39 -4.55
C SER A 61 -0.73 12.08 -4.91
N GLU A 62 -1.06 12.22 -6.19
CA GLU A 62 -2.39 12.01 -6.72
C GLU A 62 -2.41 10.80 -7.64
N VAL A 63 -3.50 10.04 -7.54
CA VAL A 63 -3.83 9.01 -8.53
C VAL A 63 -4.68 9.65 -9.62
N TRP A 64 -4.11 9.79 -10.81
CA TRP A 64 -4.76 10.44 -11.95
C TRP A 64 -5.90 9.63 -12.56
N ASN A 65 -5.90 8.30 -12.40
CA ASN A 65 -6.97 7.45 -12.93
C ASN A 65 -7.15 6.19 -12.09
N LEU A 66 -8.23 6.10 -11.29
CA LEU A 66 -8.67 4.83 -10.71
C LEU A 66 -9.50 4.07 -11.76
N THR A 67 -9.08 2.85 -12.13
CA THR A 67 -9.81 1.96 -13.06
C THR A 67 -10.04 0.56 -12.45
N MET A 68 -11.24 0.01 -12.65
CA MET A 68 -11.69 -1.34 -12.21
C MET A 68 -11.47 -2.42 -13.29
N ALA A 69 -10.55 -2.21 -14.22
CA ALA A 69 -10.30 -3.19 -15.26
C ALA A 69 -8.86 -3.68 -15.13
N ILE A 70 -8.64 -4.80 -14.41
CA ILE A 70 -7.47 -5.69 -14.50
C ILE A 70 -6.08 -5.07 -14.15
N GLY A 71 -5.97 -3.75 -14.10
CA GLY A 71 -4.74 -2.99 -13.91
C GLY A 71 -4.56 -2.55 -12.47
N MET A 72 -5.49 -1.76 -11.90
CA MET A 72 -5.21 -0.99 -10.67
C MET A 72 -5.81 -1.50 -9.36
N ILE A 73 -6.99 -2.13 -9.29
CA ILE A 73 -7.58 -2.60 -8.01
C ILE A 73 -7.65 -4.14 -7.90
N GLY A 74 -7.28 -4.86 -8.97
CA GLY A 74 -7.22 -6.33 -8.98
C GLY A 74 -8.60 -6.98 -8.87
N ASN A 75 -8.63 -8.31 -8.86
CA ASN A 75 -9.87 -9.09 -8.75
C ASN A 75 -10.13 -9.50 -7.30
N GLU A 76 -11.34 -9.96 -6.99
CA GLU A 76 -11.73 -10.45 -5.66
C GLU A 76 -10.82 -11.60 -5.16
N ASP A 77 -10.29 -12.41 -6.09
CA ASP A 77 -9.36 -13.50 -5.78
C ASP A 77 -7.90 -13.05 -5.62
N THR A 78 -7.56 -11.94 -6.25
CA THR A 78 -6.18 -11.43 -6.34
C THR A 78 -6.18 -9.94 -6.09
N TYR A 79 -6.39 -9.56 -4.83
CA TYR A 79 -6.28 -8.18 -4.35
C TYR A 79 -4.93 -7.59 -4.75
N ASN A 80 -4.91 -6.87 -5.86
CA ASN A 80 -3.69 -6.34 -6.48
C ASN A 80 -3.89 -4.86 -6.75
N LEU A 81 -3.09 -4.02 -6.09
CA LEU A 81 -3.06 -2.60 -6.36
C LEU A 81 -1.78 -2.25 -7.11
N SER A 82 -1.89 -1.81 -8.37
CA SER A 82 -0.73 -1.38 -9.18
C SER A 82 -0.41 0.12 -9.04
N ALA A 83 -0.81 0.72 -7.91
CA ALA A 83 -0.44 2.09 -7.57
C ALA A 83 1.09 2.21 -7.45
N LYS A 84 1.64 3.30 -7.97
CA LYS A 84 3.06 3.63 -7.79
C LYS A 84 3.31 3.94 -6.31
N ALA A 85 4.54 3.76 -5.84
CA ALA A 85 4.86 3.77 -4.41
C ALA A 85 4.29 4.99 -3.66
N ALA A 86 4.48 6.20 -4.18
CA ALA A 86 3.97 7.45 -3.59
C ALA A 86 2.43 7.53 -3.59
N GLU A 87 1.78 6.98 -4.63
CA GLU A 87 0.31 6.97 -4.75
C GLU A 87 -0.34 6.10 -3.67
N SER A 88 0.35 5.05 -3.20
CA SER A 88 -0.16 4.14 -2.17
C SER A 88 -0.34 4.83 -0.81
N HIS A 89 0.45 5.87 -0.52
CA HIS A 89 0.33 6.67 0.70
C HIS A 89 -0.93 7.55 0.68
N GLY A 90 -1.14 8.28 -0.43
CA GLY A 90 -2.36 9.09 -0.61
C GLY A 90 -3.63 8.24 -0.57
N LEU A 91 -3.60 7.05 -1.18
CA LEU A 91 -4.73 6.12 -1.15
C LEU A 91 -5.03 5.55 0.23
N LEU A 92 -4.02 5.32 1.09
CA LEU A 92 -4.26 4.90 2.47
C LEU A 92 -5.05 5.96 3.26
N ARG A 93 -4.64 7.23 3.13
CA ARG A 93 -5.34 8.37 3.75
C ARG A 93 -6.77 8.52 3.21
N PHE A 94 -6.96 8.30 1.91
CA PHE A 94 -8.28 8.29 1.29
C PHE A 94 -9.17 7.17 1.84
N VAL A 95 -8.67 5.94 1.95
CA VAL A 95 -9.43 4.81 2.52
C VAL A 95 -9.85 5.12 3.96
N LEU A 96 -8.95 5.68 4.77
CA LEU A 96 -9.26 6.07 6.14
C LEU A 96 -10.41 7.09 6.17
N TRP A 97 -10.28 8.15 5.37
CA TRP A 97 -11.32 9.17 5.25
C TRP A 97 -12.66 8.60 4.80
N LEU A 98 -12.66 7.69 3.82
CA LEU A 98 -13.86 7.04 3.31
C LEU A 98 -14.54 6.17 4.38
N LEU A 99 -13.75 5.41 5.15
CA LEU A 99 -14.26 4.57 6.25
C LEU A 99 -14.90 5.40 7.36
N HIS A 100 -14.32 6.55 7.71
CA HIS A 100 -14.94 7.45 8.68
C HIS A 100 -16.17 8.15 8.11
N LYS A 101 -16.13 8.63 6.86
CA LYS A 101 -17.26 9.33 6.23
C LYS A 101 -18.52 8.46 6.15
N TYR A 102 -18.36 7.16 5.89
CA TYR A 102 -19.47 6.22 5.73
C TYR A 102 -19.67 5.29 6.94
N ALA A 103 -19.06 5.60 8.10
CA ALA A 103 -19.14 4.75 9.30
C ALA A 103 -20.59 4.45 9.71
N ASP A 104 -21.47 5.46 9.69
CA ASP A 104 -22.88 5.34 10.06
C ASP A 104 -23.68 4.47 9.08
N GLU A 105 -23.34 4.51 7.79
CA GLU A 105 -24.00 3.67 6.78
C GLU A 105 -23.58 2.21 6.92
N PHE A 106 -22.33 1.94 7.32
CA PHE A 106 -21.88 0.58 7.58
C PHE A 106 -22.43 0.00 8.88
N ALA A 107 -22.72 0.83 9.87
CA ALA A 107 -23.39 0.38 11.10
C ALA A 107 -24.80 -0.17 10.84
N LYS A 108 -25.43 0.22 9.73
CA LYS A 108 -26.77 -0.25 9.32
C LYS A 108 -26.74 -1.55 8.50
N GLN A 109 -25.57 -2.02 8.10
CA GLN A 109 -25.38 -3.23 7.29
C GLN A 109 -25.50 -4.50 8.15
N PRO A 110 -25.66 -5.70 7.55
CA PRO A 110 -25.66 -6.96 8.29
C PRO A 110 -24.43 -7.13 9.18
N ASP A 111 -24.60 -7.77 10.34
CA ASP A 111 -23.58 -7.90 11.40
C ASP A 111 -22.19 -8.35 10.90
N GLU A 112 -22.15 -9.27 9.94
CA GLU A 112 -20.87 -9.76 9.39
C GLU A 112 -20.13 -8.67 8.62
N LEU A 113 -20.86 -7.91 7.80
CA LEU A 113 -20.29 -6.84 6.99
C LEU A 113 -19.90 -5.66 7.87
N ALA A 114 -20.76 -5.28 8.83
CA ALA A 114 -20.45 -4.26 9.84
C ALA A 114 -19.18 -4.62 10.64
N ARG A 115 -19.03 -5.89 11.05
CA ARG A 115 -17.82 -6.38 11.72
C ARG A 115 -16.60 -6.27 10.82
N LYS A 116 -16.72 -6.64 9.54
CA LYS A 116 -15.61 -6.52 8.57
C LYS A 116 -15.17 -5.07 8.42
N PHE A 117 -16.11 -4.13 8.31
CA PHE A 117 -15.81 -2.70 8.23
C PHE A 117 -15.14 -2.18 9.50
N ALA A 118 -15.62 -2.55 10.68
CA ALA A 118 -14.97 -2.18 11.94
C ALA A 118 -13.50 -2.66 12.00
N LEU A 119 -13.24 -3.89 11.54
CA LEU A 119 -11.89 -4.43 11.43
C LEU A 119 -11.04 -3.64 10.41
N LEU A 120 -11.59 -3.31 9.26
CA LEU A 120 -10.91 -2.51 8.22
C LEU A 120 -10.59 -1.10 8.72
N THR A 121 -11.49 -0.44 9.45
CA THR A 121 -11.25 0.88 10.05
C THR A 121 -10.11 0.82 11.04
N ALA A 122 -10.18 -0.06 12.05
CA ALA A 122 -9.12 -0.21 13.04
C ALA A 122 -7.77 -0.64 12.42
N CYS A 123 -7.81 -1.40 11.33
CA CYS A 123 -6.64 -1.76 10.54
C CYS A 123 -6.05 -0.53 9.82
N THR A 124 -6.89 0.30 9.21
CA THR A 124 -6.45 1.53 8.52
C THR A 124 -5.84 2.52 9.50
N GLU A 125 -6.46 2.71 10.66
CA GLU A 125 -5.94 3.59 11.72
C GLU A 125 -4.55 3.13 12.17
N ALA A 126 -4.36 1.83 12.42
CA ALA A 126 -3.05 1.29 12.78
C ALA A 126 -2.01 1.51 11.67
N ALA A 127 -2.40 1.30 10.41
CA ALA A 127 -1.54 1.57 9.26
C ALA A 127 -1.19 3.05 9.10
N HIS A 128 -2.15 3.95 9.35
CA HIS A 128 -1.93 5.40 9.27
C HIS A 128 -1.00 5.89 10.38
N ALA A 129 -1.21 5.42 11.62
CA ALA A 129 -0.35 5.73 12.75
C ALA A 129 1.10 5.23 12.55
N MET A 130 1.29 4.10 11.86
CA MET A 130 2.64 3.67 11.47
C MET A 130 3.29 4.67 10.52
N ASP A 131 2.53 5.22 9.59
CA ASP A 131 3.02 6.18 8.62
C ASP A 131 3.40 7.50 9.30
N GLU A 132 2.54 8.01 10.19
CA GLU A 132 2.84 9.20 11.00
C GLU A 132 4.12 9.03 11.81
N LEU A 133 4.32 7.85 12.42
CA LEU A 133 5.54 7.54 13.16
C LEU A 133 6.78 7.50 12.25
N LEU A 134 6.63 7.01 11.01
CA LEU A 134 7.70 7.01 10.00
C LEU A 134 7.97 8.40 9.42
N GLU A 135 6.98 9.29 9.41
CA GLU A 135 7.11 10.68 8.95
C GLU A 135 7.90 11.57 9.88
N LEU A 136 8.04 11.18 11.15
CA LEU A 136 8.89 11.90 12.07
C LEU A 136 10.32 11.95 11.52
N GLU A 137 10.89 13.16 11.43
CA GLU A 137 12.20 13.45 10.84
C GLU A 137 13.37 12.98 11.72
N PHE A 138 13.21 11.86 12.43
CA PHE A 138 14.28 11.25 13.20
C PHE A 138 15.17 10.44 12.29
N ARG A 139 16.45 10.80 12.23
CA ARG A 139 17.45 10.01 11.49
C ARG A 139 17.68 8.64 12.13
N GLN A 140 17.55 8.56 13.46
CA GLN A 140 17.72 7.33 14.23
C GLN A 140 16.45 7.04 15.03
N PHE A 141 15.98 5.80 14.97
CA PHE A 141 14.87 5.34 15.80
C PHE A 141 15.37 4.86 17.15
N THR A 142 14.69 5.28 18.21
CA THR A 142 14.90 4.74 19.55
C THR A 142 14.25 3.36 19.66
N ARG A 143 14.61 2.60 20.69
CA ARG A 143 13.93 1.33 21.01
C ARG A 143 12.42 1.51 21.19
N GLN A 144 12.01 2.64 21.79
CA GLN A 144 10.59 2.96 21.98
C GLN A 144 9.87 3.16 20.64
N HIS A 145 10.48 3.87 19.68
CA HIS A 145 9.91 4.03 18.34
C HIS A 145 9.80 2.69 17.61
N CYS A 146 10.84 1.85 17.64
CA CYS A 146 10.79 0.53 17.03
C CYS A 146 9.72 -0.37 17.67
N GLN A 147 9.57 -0.32 18.99
CA GLN A 147 8.55 -1.07 19.72
C GLN A 147 7.13 -0.60 19.36
N ALA A 148 6.89 0.71 19.32
CA ALA A 148 5.62 1.29 18.92
C ALA A 148 5.28 0.90 17.47
N LEU A 149 6.25 1.01 16.55
CA LEU A 149 6.08 0.63 15.15
C LEU A 149 5.76 -0.87 15.01
N LEU A 150 6.41 -1.74 15.78
CA LEU A 150 6.13 -3.17 15.79
C LEU A 150 4.73 -3.46 16.33
N GLN A 151 4.30 -2.82 17.42
CA GLN A 151 2.96 -2.99 17.99
C GLN A 151 1.87 -2.55 17.01
N LEU A 152 2.03 -1.39 16.40
CA LEU A 152 1.12 -0.90 15.36
C LEU A 152 1.06 -1.87 14.18
N TYR A 153 2.22 -2.39 13.76
CA TYR A 153 2.27 -3.35 12.65
C TYR A 153 1.60 -4.69 12.99
N LEU A 154 1.85 -5.24 14.17
CA LEU A 154 1.21 -6.49 14.62
C LEU A 154 -0.31 -6.31 14.79
N ARG A 155 -0.75 -5.14 15.28
CA ARG A 155 -2.17 -4.77 15.35
C ARG A 155 -2.78 -4.70 13.95
N PHE A 156 -2.18 -3.94 13.04
CA PHE A 156 -2.59 -3.85 11.63
C PHE A 156 -2.73 -5.26 11.05
N LEU A 157 -1.70 -6.08 11.21
CA LEU A 157 -1.64 -7.40 10.63
C LEU A 157 -2.72 -8.34 11.16
N THR A 158 -2.91 -8.36 12.48
CA THR A 158 -3.92 -9.20 13.13
C THR A 158 -5.32 -8.83 12.66
N LEU A 159 -5.61 -7.54 12.56
CA LEU A 159 -6.90 -7.03 12.09
C LEU A 159 -7.08 -7.29 10.58
N TYR A 160 -6.03 -7.10 9.79
CA TYR A 160 -6.04 -7.38 8.35
C TYR A 160 -6.38 -8.85 8.06
N LEU A 161 -5.73 -9.79 8.75
CA LEU A 161 -6.03 -11.23 8.60
C LEU A 161 -7.47 -11.56 9.02
N LYS A 162 -7.96 -10.99 10.13
CA LYS A 162 -9.35 -11.15 10.57
C LYS A 162 -10.37 -10.56 9.59
N ALA A 163 -9.99 -9.53 8.83
CA ALA A 163 -10.82 -8.92 7.79
C ALA A 163 -10.81 -9.70 6.46
N GLY A 164 -10.13 -10.84 6.38
CA GLY A 164 -10.00 -11.66 5.16
C GLY A 164 -8.74 -11.36 4.33
N GLY A 165 -7.79 -10.61 4.89
CA GLY A 165 -6.49 -10.39 4.28
C GLY A 165 -5.65 -11.65 4.18
N VAL A 166 -4.74 -11.69 3.20
CA VAL A 166 -3.88 -12.85 2.95
C VAL A 166 -2.46 -12.56 3.42
N TRP A 167 -1.88 -13.47 4.21
CA TRP A 167 -0.47 -13.40 4.59
C TRP A 167 0.43 -13.61 3.37
N ARG A 168 1.38 -12.69 3.16
CA ARG A 168 2.39 -12.79 2.09
C ARG A 168 3.78 -12.67 2.68
N PRO A 169 4.82 -13.24 2.03
CA PRO A 169 6.21 -13.06 2.46
C PRO A 169 6.62 -11.59 2.64
N LYS A 170 6.03 -10.67 1.86
CA LYS A 170 6.27 -9.22 1.98
C LYS A 170 5.80 -8.64 3.33
N CYS A 171 4.83 -9.26 3.99
CA CYS A 171 4.43 -8.89 5.36
C CYS A 171 5.58 -9.17 6.34
N HIS A 172 6.22 -10.34 6.23
CA HIS A 172 7.37 -10.68 7.05
C HIS A 172 8.56 -9.73 6.84
N LEU A 173 8.80 -9.27 5.60
CA LEU A 173 9.85 -8.29 5.32
C LEU A 173 9.67 -6.97 6.08
N LEU A 174 8.42 -6.58 6.41
CA LEU A 174 8.16 -5.39 7.20
C LEU A 174 8.65 -5.55 8.64
N VAL A 175 8.50 -6.74 9.23
CA VAL A 175 9.03 -7.05 10.57
C VAL A 175 10.55 -6.85 10.59
N HIS A 176 11.24 -7.40 9.59
CA HIS A 176 12.69 -7.22 9.46
C HIS A 176 13.11 -5.77 9.23
N MET A 177 12.32 -5.00 8.48
CA MET A 177 12.57 -3.58 8.31
C MET A 177 12.51 -2.84 9.66
N ILE A 178 11.48 -3.11 10.48
CA ILE A 178 11.32 -2.52 11.81
C ILE A 178 12.46 -2.93 12.74
N GLN A 179 12.85 -4.21 12.74
CA GLN A 179 13.99 -4.72 13.51
C GLN A 179 15.30 -4.01 13.12
N ARG A 180 15.53 -3.82 11.82
CA ARG A 180 16.74 -3.18 11.31
C ARG A 180 16.74 -1.66 11.51
N ALA A 181 15.58 -1.03 11.66
CA ALA A 181 15.46 0.42 11.86
C ALA A 181 16.21 0.90 13.13
N LEU A 182 16.35 0.03 14.14
CA LEU A 182 17.14 0.35 15.34
C LEU A 182 18.62 0.62 15.03
N HIS A 183 19.19 -0.10 14.06
CA HIS A 183 20.61 0.02 13.68
C HIS A 183 20.83 0.86 12.43
N ARG A 184 19.86 0.87 11.50
CA ARG A 184 19.95 1.56 10.21
C ARG A 184 19.29 2.93 10.21
N GLY A 185 18.52 3.26 11.25
CA GLY A 185 17.77 4.51 11.34
C GLY A 185 16.41 4.44 10.67
N ASN A 186 15.80 5.60 10.41
CA ASN A 186 14.46 5.66 9.82
C ASN A 186 14.45 5.12 8.37
N PRO A 187 13.65 4.09 8.06
CA PRO A 187 13.52 3.51 6.73
C PRO A 187 13.20 4.50 5.61
N ARG A 188 12.44 5.57 5.88
CA ARG A 188 12.10 6.58 4.87
C ARG A 188 13.31 7.39 4.39
N LEU A 189 14.37 7.50 5.20
CA LEU A 189 15.51 8.38 4.90
C LEU A 189 16.64 7.70 4.14
N TYR A 190 16.71 6.37 4.16
CA TYR A 190 17.78 5.63 3.47
C TYR A 190 17.29 4.80 2.28
N SER A 191 15.97 4.70 2.06
CA SER A 191 15.45 4.16 0.80
C SER A 191 15.66 5.17 -0.32
N THR A 192 16.65 4.95 -1.18
CA THR A 192 16.91 5.87 -2.29
C THR A 192 16.36 5.33 -3.61
N TYR A 193 15.96 6.22 -4.52
CA TYR A 193 15.60 5.83 -5.91
C TYR A 193 16.74 5.08 -6.62
N ARG A 194 17.98 5.27 -6.16
CA ARG A 194 19.14 4.52 -6.63
C ARG A 194 19.04 3.03 -6.25
N ASP A 195 18.56 2.70 -5.06
CA ASP A 195 18.37 1.30 -4.68
C ASP A 195 17.25 0.65 -5.50
N GLU A 196 16.21 1.41 -5.87
CA GLU A 196 15.15 0.94 -6.76
C GLU A 196 15.66 0.68 -8.18
N SER A 197 16.50 1.55 -8.73
CA SER A 197 17.11 1.32 -10.05
C SER A 197 18.03 0.10 -10.05
N LEU A 198 18.80 -0.11 -8.97
CA LEU A 198 19.62 -1.30 -8.78
C LEU A 198 18.77 -2.58 -8.70
N ASN A 199 17.62 -2.55 -8.01
CA ASN A 199 16.68 -3.67 -8.01
C ASN A 199 16.19 -4.00 -9.43
N GLY A 200 15.95 -2.99 -10.27
CA GLY A 200 15.59 -3.17 -11.67
C GLY A 200 16.69 -3.85 -12.49
N VAL A 201 17.95 -3.52 -12.23
CA VAL A 201 19.12 -4.16 -12.86
C VAL A 201 19.23 -5.63 -12.41
N ILE A 202 19.13 -5.90 -11.11
CA ILE A 202 19.15 -7.26 -10.57
C ILE A 202 17.99 -8.08 -11.15
N ALA A 203 16.80 -7.51 -11.27
CA ALA A 203 15.64 -8.18 -11.88
C ALA A 203 15.86 -8.52 -13.37
N LYS A 204 16.57 -7.66 -14.13
CA LYS A 204 16.96 -7.97 -15.52
C LYS A 204 17.97 -9.13 -15.57
N ILE A 205 18.96 -9.12 -14.68
CA ILE A 205 19.94 -10.22 -14.55
C ILE A 205 19.23 -11.53 -14.18
N ALA A 206 18.38 -11.49 -13.17
CA ALA A 206 17.57 -12.60 -12.69
C ALA A 206 16.70 -13.24 -13.80
N ARG A 207 16.08 -12.43 -14.66
CA ARG A 207 15.28 -12.92 -15.79
C ARG A 207 16.10 -13.67 -16.85
N SER A 208 17.40 -13.39 -16.93
CA SER A 208 18.31 -14.11 -17.85
C SER A 208 18.87 -15.41 -17.26
N ALA A 209 18.59 -15.71 -15.98
CA ALA A 209 19.12 -16.88 -15.29
C ALA A 209 18.07 -17.99 -15.17
N HIS A 210 18.51 -19.25 -15.28
CA HIS A 210 17.66 -20.39 -15.00
C HIS A 210 17.34 -20.46 -13.49
N ARG A 211 16.13 -20.91 -13.11
CA ARG A 211 15.68 -20.92 -11.70
C ARG A 211 16.60 -21.73 -10.79
N SER A 212 17.18 -22.83 -11.27
CA SER A 212 18.07 -23.68 -10.47
C SER A 212 19.45 -23.06 -10.21
N THR A 213 19.91 -22.13 -11.05
CA THR A 213 21.22 -21.47 -10.92
C THR A 213 21.10 -19.99 -10.62
N TRP A 214 19.89 -19.55 -10.26
CA TRP A 214 19.48 -18.15 -10.16
C TRP A 214 20.42 -17.32 -9.26
N SER A 215 20.68 -17.79 -8.04
CA SER A 215 21.57 -17.10 -7.10
C SER A 215 23.00 -17.02 -7.63
N ASN A 216 23.56 -18.14 -8.13
CA ASN A 216 24.93 -18.21 -8.61
C ASN A 216 25.17 -17.27 -9.80
N VAL A 217 24.23 -17.23 -10.75
CA VAL A 217 24.33 -16.36 -11.94
C VAL A 217 24.22 -14.89 -11.57
N ILE A 218 23.35 -14.53 -10.63
CA ILE A 218 23.25 -13.14 -10.14
C ILE A 218 24.56 -12.72 -9.49
N HIS A 219 25.08 -13.51 -8.54
CA HIS A 219 26.33 -13.20 -7.86
C HIS A 219 27.52 -13.09 -8.83
N TRP A 220 27.65 -14.04 -9.76
CA TRP A 220 28.72 -14.02 -10.76
C TRP A 220 28.65 -12.78 -11.66
N LYS A 221 27.46 -12.44 -12.19
CA LYS A 221 27.28 -11.26 -13.05
C LYS A 221 27.52 -9.94 -12.30
N CYS A 222 27.09 -9.84 -11.03
CA CYS A 222 27.38 -8.66 -10.21
C CYS A 222 28.88 -8.48 -9.97
N ASN A 223 29.60 -9.56 -9.63
CA ASN A 223 31.05 -9.52 -9.42
C ASN A 223 31.79 -9.12 -10.70
N PHE A 224 31.40 -9.66 -11.86
CA PHE A 224 31.99 -9.32 -13.15
C PHE A 224 31.82 -7.83 -13.51
N LEU A 225 30.61 -7.28 -13.30
CA LEU A 225 30.36 -5.85 -13.54
C LEU A 225 31.17 -4.96 -12.59
N GLN A 226 31.39 -5.39 -11.36
CA GLN A 226 32.22 -4.66 -10.40
C GLN A 226 33.69 -4.65 -10.82
N GLN A 227 34.23 -5.78 -11.30
CA GLN A 227 35.60 -5.89 -11.81
C GLN A 227 35.82 -4.98 -13.02
N LYS A 228 34.93 -5.04 -14.04
CA LYS A 228 35.02 -4.15 -15.21
C LYS A 228 34.99 -2.66 -14.85
N LYS A 229 34.22 -2.29 -13.84
CA LYS A 229 34.17 -0.90 -13.38
C LYS A 229 35.49 -0.45 -12.77
N LEU A 230 36.16 -1.33 -12.02
CA LEU A 230 37.48 -1.04 -11.44
C LEU A 230 38.53 -0.87 -12.55
N GLU A 231 38.51 -1.73 -13.57
CA GLU A 231 39.41 -1.64 -14.73
C GLU A 231 39.25 -0.29 -15.47
N CYS A 232 38.03 0.12 -15.80
CA CYS A 232 37.79 1.43 -16.46
C CYS A 232 38.03 2.66 -15.57
N SER A 233 38.15 2.53 -14.25
CA SER A 233 38.43 3.67 -13.36
C SER A 233 39.94 3.84 -13.09
N SER A 234 40.76 2.93 -13.64
CA SER A 234 42.21 2.89 -13.48
C SER A 234 42.97 3.46 -14.70
N GLU A 235 42.23 3.88 -15.72
CA GLU A 235 42.68 4.62 -16.91
C GLU A 235 42.29 6.10 -16.79
#